data_AF-A0A3D5NXG4-F1
#
_entry.id   AF-A0A3D5NXG4-F1
#
_cell.length_a   1.000
_cell.length_b   1.000
_cell.length_c   1.000
_cell.angle_alpha   90.00
_cell.angle_beta   90.00
_cell.angle_gamma   90.00
#
_symmetry.space_group_name_H-M   'P 1'
#
loop_
_entity.id
_entity.type
_entity.pdbx_description
1 polymer ?
#
loop_
_entity_poly.entity_id
_entity_poly.type
_entity_poly.pdbx_seq_one_letter_code
_entity_poly.pdbx_strand_id
1 'polypeptide(L)' 'MHLLLINPKFPESFWSFKWANTRILPHSRTGNPPLGLATLAALTPANWDITLIDENVTSIPLEPSADVIGICGMA' A
#
# COMPACT_ATOMS: atom_id res chain seq x y z
N MET A 1 12.19 14.45 -7.83
CA MET A 1 11.07 13.73 -8.47
C MET A 1 10.29 13.03 -7.39
N HIS A 2 8.98 12.98 -7.51
CA HIS A 2 8.08 12.37 -6.53
C HIS A 2 7.48 11.07 -7.08
N LEU A 3 7.75 9.97 -6.39
CA LEU A 3 7.20 8.65 -6.68
C LEU A 3 6.14 8.28 -5.64
N LEU A 4 4.92 8.03 -6.12
CA LEU A 4 3.84 7.50 -5.30
C LEU A 4 3.68 6.00 -5.57
N LEU A 5 3.89 5.18 -4.55
CA LEU A 5 3.68 3.74 -4.57
C LEU A 5 2.37 3.40 -3.86
N ILE A 6 1.48 2.69 -4.55
CA ILE A 6 0.14 2.37 -4.07
C ILE A 6 -0.03 0.86 -3.97
N ASN A 7 -0.40 0.38 -2.77
CA ASN A 7 -1.01 -0.92 -2.59
C ASN A 7 -2.54 -0.74 -2.62
N PRO A 8 -3.21 -1.05 -3.75
CA PRO A 8 -4.63 -0.80 -3.89
C PRO A 8 -5.43 -1.75 -2.99
N LYS A 9 -6.66 -1.35 -2.67
CA LYS A 9 -7.58 -2.19 -1.91
C LYS A 9 -8.17 -3.23 -2.85
N PHE A 10 -7.86 -4.49 -2.58
CA PHE A 10 -8.44 -5.60 -3.35
C PHE A 10 -9.82 -5.98 -2.81
N PRO A 11 -10.68 -6.60 -3.64
CA PRO A 11 -11.89 -7.25 -3.17
C PRO A 11 -11.59 -8.24 -2.05
N GLU A 12 -12.53 -8.39 -1.12
CA GLU A 12 -12.38 -9.32 0.00
C GLU A 12 -12.21 -10.76 -0.52
N SER A 13 -11.13 -11.41 -0.09
CA SER A 13 -10.81 -12.79 -0.43
C SER A 13 -10.42 -13.56 0.83
N PHE A 14 -10.27 -14.88 0.71
CA PHE A 14 -9.76 -15.72 1.81
C PHE A 14 -8.43 -15.17 2.39
N TRP A 15 -7.55 -14.65 1.53
CA TRP A 15 -6.23 -14.13 1.90
C TRP A 15 -6.25 -12.70 2.46
N SER A 16 -7.39 -12.02 2.44
CA SER A 16 -7.53 -10.70 3.07
C SER A 16 -7.53 -10.77 4.60
N PHE A 17 -7.82 -11.93 5.17
CA PHE A 17 -7.94 -12.17 6.62
C PHE A 17 -8.84 -11.15 7.35
N LYS A 18 -9.77 -10.51 6.64
CA LYS A 18 -10.56 -9.40 7.17
C LYS A 18 -11.36 -9.78 8.41
N TRP A 19 -11.93 -10.99 8.43
CA TRP A 19 -12.62 -11.50 9.61
C TRP A 19 -11.68 -11.60 10.82
N ALA A 20 -10.48 -12.16 10.64
CA ALA A 20 -9.49 -12.29 11.71
C ALA A 20 -9.01 -10.92 12.21
N ASN A 21 -8.74 -9.98 11.30
CA ASN A 21 -8.36 -8.61 11.66
C ASN A 21 -9.50 -7.90 12.42
N THR A 22 -10.75 -8.10 12.02
CA THR A 22 -11.89 -7.43 12.68
C THR A 22 -12.26 -8.06 14.04
N ARG A 23 -12.11 -9.39 14.18
CA ARG A 23 -12.63 -10.14 15.34
C ARG A 23 -11.57 -10.58 16.34
N ILE A 24 -10.34 -10.83 15.87
CA ILE A 24 -9.25 -11.36 16.69
C ILE A 24 -8.18 -10.29 16.94
N LEU A 25 -7.87 -9.47 15.93
CA LEU A 25 -6.80 -8.47 15.98
C LEU A 25 -7.32 -7.06 15.68
N PRO A 26 -8.23 -6.49 16.49
CA PRO A 26 -8.95 -5.25 16.17
C PRO A 26 -8.06 -4.01 16.01
N HIS A 27 -6.81 -4.07 16.49
CA HIS A 27 -5.82 -3.01 16.34
C HIS A 27 -4.98 -3.15 15.06
N SER A 28 -5.14 -4.23 14.31
CA SER A 28 -4.48 -4.47 13.03
C SER A 28 -5.44 -4.27 11.87
N ARG A 29 -5.10 -3.35 10.96
CA ARG A 29 -5.91 -3.08 9.76
C ARG A 29 -5.55 -4.00 8.59
N THR A 30 -4.29 -4.41 8.50
CA THR A 30 -3.76 -5.30 7.47
C THR A 30 -2.85 -6.34 8.11
N GLY A 31 -2.95 -7.59 7.68
CA GLY A 31 -2.09 -8.68 8.17
C GLY A 31 -0.73 -8.69 7.48
N ASN A 32 -0.65 -8.18 6.25
CA ASN A 32 0.54 -8.22 5.42
C ASN A 32 0.84 -6.79 4.92
N PRO A 33 1.92 -6.14 5.41
CA PRO A 33 2.36 -4.88 4.82
C PRO A 33 2.86 -5.11 3.39
N PRO A 34 2.81 -4.10 2.50
CA PRO A 34 3.25 -4.23 1.11
C PRO A 34 4.79 -4.22 1.01
N LEU A 35 5.43 -5.31 1.45
CA LEU A 35 6.88 -5.45 1.52
C LEU A 35 7.57 -5.23 0.16
N GLY A 36 6.95 -5.66 -0.93
CA GLY A 36 7.45 -5.41 -2.29
C GLY A 36 7.55 -3.91 -2.60
N LEU A 37 6.54 -3.11 -2.25
CA LEU A 37 6.57 -1.66 -2.43
C LEU A 37 7.58 -0.99 -1.49
N ALA A 38 7.68 -1.43 -0.24
CA ALA A 38 8.70 -0.92 0.69
C ALA A 38 10.13 -1.20 0.18
N THR A 39 10.34 -2.35 -0.47
CA THR A 39 11.61 -2.71 -1.09
C THR A 39 11.92 -1.84 -2.30
N LEU A 40 10.93 -1.60 -3.17
CA LEU A 40 11.08 -0.67 -4.30
C LEU A 40 11.37 0.76 -3.82
N ALA A 41 10.71 1.22 -2.76
CA ALA A 41 10.99 2.51 -2.15
C ALA A 41 12.47 2.60 -1.71
N ALA A 42 12.99 1.57 -1.05
CA ALA A 42 14.38 1.53 -0.61
C ALA A 42 15.41 1.46 -1.76
N LEU A 43 15.04 0.87 -2.90
CA LEU A 43 15.90 0.75 -4.09
C LEU A 43 15.80 1.96 -5.04
N THR A 44 14.85 2.87 -4.79
CA THR A 44 14.67 4.07 -5.61
C THR A 44 15.87 5.02 -5.41
N PRO A 45 16.33 5.75 -6.45
CA PRO A 45 17.44 6.68 -6.31
C PRO A 45 17.23 7.70 -5.19
N ALA A 46 18.28 7.97 -4.40
CA ALA A 46 18.19 8.76 -3.16
C ALA A 46 17.69 10.20 -3.34
N ASN A 47 17.71 10.75 -4.55
CA ASN A 47 17.22 12.10 -4.87
C ASN A 47 15.71 12.16 -5.17
N TRP A 48 14.99 11.05 -5.04
CA TRP A 48 13.54 10.99 -5.20
C TRP A 48 12.85 11.12 -3.85
N ASP A 49 11.77 11.90 -3.83
CA ASP A 49 10.80 11.86 -2.74
C ASP A 49 9.84 10.71 -2.98
N ILE A 50 9.53 9.94 -1.94
CA ILE A 50 8.79 8.69 -2.07
C ILE A 50 7.66 8.68 -1.06
N THR A 51 6.44 8.46 -1.55
CA THR A 51 5.27 8.24 -0.72
C THR A 51 4.74 6.84 -0.98
N LEU A 52 4.47 6.08 0.09
CA LEU A 52 3.83 4.77 0.00
C LEU A 52 2.47 4.83 0.68
N ILE A 53 1.41 4.49 -0.05
CA ILE A 53 0.05 4.41 0.45
C ILE A 53 -0.46 2.97 0.36
N ASP A 54 -0.91 2.42 1.49
CA ASP A 54 -1.69 1.19 1.53
C ASP A 54 -3.17 1.53 1.71
N GLU A 55 -3.97 1.30 0.66
CA GLU A 55 -5.39 1.61 0.64
C GLU A 55 -6.21 0.70 1.58
N ASN A 56 -5.62 -0.39 2.06
CA ASN A 56 -6.21 -1.21 3.12
C ASN A 56 -6.13 -0.53 4.50
N VAL A 57 -5.30 0.50 4.64
CA VAL A 57 -5.07 1.24 5.89
C VAL A 57 -5.64 2.66 5.83
N THR A 58 -5.36 3.38 4.73
CA THR A 58 -5.70 4.79 4.52
C THR A 58 -6.07 5.04 3.06
N SER A 59 -7.11 5.85 2.81
CA SER A 59 -7.56 6.18 1.45
C SER A 59 -6.50 6.93 0.63
N ILE A 60 -6.50 6.69 -0.68
CA ILE A 60 -5.69 7.42 -1.65
C ILE A 60 -6.33 8.80 -1.87
N PRO A 61 -5.54 9.89 -2.02
CA PRO A 61 -6.06 11.20 -2.40
C PRO A 61 -6.77 11.15 -3.75
N LEU A 62 -7.83 11.96 -3.93
CA LEU A 62 -8.54 12.06 -5.21
C LEU A 62 -7.66 12.65 -6.32
N GLU A 63 -6.77 13.56 -5.95
CA GLU A 63 -5.83 14.23 -6.84
C GLU A 63 -4.42 14.09 -6.25
N PRO A 64 -3.78 12.91 -6.40
CA PRO A 64 -2.42 12.73 -5.92
C PRO A 64 -1.45 13.55 -6.77
N SER A 65 -0.67 14.41 -6.13
CA SER A 65 0.51 15.00 -6.74
C SER A 65 1.61 13.94 -6.76
N ALA A 66 2.10 13.58 -7.95
CA ALA A 66 3.26 12.71 -8.16
C ALA A 66 3.76 12.85 -9.60
N ASP A 67 5.07 12.66 -9.82
CA ASP A 67 5.65 12.57 -11.16
C ASP A 67 5.42 11.17 -11.76
N VAL A 68 5.47 10.15 -10.91
CA VAL A 68 5.27 8.74 -11.27
C VAL A 68 4.39 8.07 -10.22
N ILE A 69 3.42 7.27 -10.67
CA ILE A 69 2.57 6.44 -9.81
C ILE A 69 2.81 4.96 -10.13
N GLY A 70 3.27 4.20 -9.14
CA GLY A 70 3.41 2.75 -9.21
C GLY A 70 2.27 2.06 -8.45
N ILE A 71 1.53 1.18 -9.12
CA ILE A 71 0.43 0.43 -8.50
C ILE A 71 0.85 -1.03 -8.37
N CYS A 72 0.76 -1.59 -7.16
CA CYS A 72 1.02 -3.00 -6.94
C CYS A 72 -0.06 -3.86 -7.61
N GLY A 73 0.35 -4.69 -8.56
CA GLY A 73 -0.47 -5.79 -9.04
C GLY A 73 -0.26 -7.01 -8.16
N MET A 74 -1.17 -7.26 -7.22
CA MET A 74 -1.30 -8.60 -6.65
C MET A 74 -2.32 -9.39 -7.47
N ALA A 75 -1.99 -10.65 -7.76
CA ALA A 75 -2.93 -11.66 -8.23
C ALA A 75 -3.62 -12.33 -7.02
#